data_AF-A0A835VZY7-F1
#
_entry.id   AF-A0A835VZY7-F1
#
_cell.length_a   1.000
_cell.length_b   1.000
_cell.length_c   1.000
_cell.angle_alpha   90.00
_cell.angle_beta   90.00
_cell.angle_gamma   90.00
#
_symmetry.space_group_name_H-M   'P 1'
#
loop_
_entity.id
_entity.type
_entity.pdbx_description
1 polymer ?
#
loop_
_entity_poly.entity_id
_entity_poly.type
_entity_poly.pdbx_seq_one_letter_code
_entity_poly.pdbx_strand_id
1 'polypeptide(L)'
;MSQNISFEQIKQLLEDALKPLATKVEVEALSTKVEALSTKVEALSTKFDDLSTKLDKTMVKVDILVSKQQNSAATRSDRLQVVPRPDGSMPTVDYPESIQQLLVAGNESLPDGQRNTWNKSKSKSLLRQYEDASESESESETDDIEDSSKSRAHRLKIARLLGVTNAQLNFAQMTL
;
A
#
# COMPACT_ATOMS: atom_id res chain seq x y z
N MET A 1 -39.93 74.64 32.16
CA MET A 1 -38.67 75.08 31.53
C MET A 1 -38.30 74.02 30.51
N SER A 2 -38.59 74.25 29.23
CA SER A 2 -38.18 73.33 28.17
C SER A 2 -36.71 73.62 27.84
N GLN A 3 -35.83 72.66 28.14
CA GLN A 3 -34.45 72.73 27.67
C GLN A 3 -34.45 72.44 26.17
N ASN A 4 -34.20 73.46 25.35
CA ASN A 4 -33.96 73.26 23.92
C ASN A 4 -32.63 72.54 23.78
N ILE A 5 -32.68 71.30 23.31
CA ILE A 5 -31.48 70.53 22.94
C ILE A 5 -30.82 71.26 21.78
N SER A 6 -29.54 71.58 21.92
CA SER A 6 -28.77 72.21 20.85
C SER A 6 -28.55 71.24 19.70
N PHE A 7 -28.40 71.76 18.48
CA PHE A 7 -28.12 70.96 17.30
C PHE A 7 -26.90 70.03 17.49
N GLU A 8 -25.86 70.48 18.20
CA GLU A 8 -24.69 69.65 18.50
C GLU A 8 -24.98 68.48 19.44
N GLN A 9 -25.87 68.66 20.43
CA GLN A 9 -26.29 67.55 21.29
C GLN A 9 -27.10 66.50 20.53
N ILE A 10 -27.91 66.93 19.55
CA ILE A 10 -28.63 66.01 18.66
C ILE A 10 -27.65 65.22 17.80
N LYS A 11 -26.64 65.90 17.23
CA LYS A 11 -25.60 65.27 16.41
C LYS A 11 -24.80 64.24 17.20
N GLN A 12 -24.40 64.56 18.42
CA GLN A 12 -23.65 63.65 19.29
C GLN A 12 -24.47 62.40 19.66
N LEU A 13 -25.74 62.58 20.04
CA LEU A 13 -26.65 61.46 20.32
C LEU A 13 -26.84 60.55 19.11
N LEU A 14 -26.89 61.13 17.91
CA LEU A 14 -27.03 60.37 16.67
C LEU A 14 -25.76 59.54 16.37
N GLU A 15 -24.58 60.13 16.54
CA GLU A 15 -23.28 59.47 16.37
C GLU A 15 -23.12 58.28 17.33
N ASP A 16 -23.47 58.49 18.61
CA ASP A 16 -23.37 57.45 19.65
C ASP A 16 -24.40 56.33 19.45
N ALA A 17 -25.57 56.63 18.89
CA ALA A 17 -26.56 55.62 18.51
C ALA A 17 -26.17 54.83 17.24
N LEU A 18 -25.42 55.43 16.31
CA LEU A 18 -25.00 54.81 15.05
C LEU A 18 -23.75 53.92 15.18
N LYS A 19 -22.79 54.29 16.04
CA LYS A 19 -21.58 53.48 16.32
C LYS A 19 -21.84 51.99 16.58
N PRO A 20 -22.75 51.58 17.50
CA PRO A 20 -22.99 50.16 17.76
C PRO A 20 -23.57 49.42 16.55
N LEU A 21 -24.30 50.12 15.67
CA LEU A 21 -24.83 49.53 14.44
C LEU A 21 -23.72 49.29 13.41
N ALA A 22 -22.80 50.23 13.25
CA ALA A 22 -21.63 50.08 12.39
C ALA A 22 -20.74 48.91 12.85
N THR A 23 -20.45 48.81 14.15
CA THR A 23 -19.65 47.70 14.69
C THR A 23 -20.34 46.34 14.51
N LYS A 24 -21.68 46.29 14.61
CA LYS A 24 -22.42 45.04 14.39
C LYS A 24 -22.25 44.55 12.96
N VAL A 25 -22.37 45.45 11.97
CA VAL A 25 -22.18 45.09 10.56
C VAL A 25 -20.77 44.56 10.29
N GLU A 26 -19.75 45.17 10.90
CA GLU A 26 -18.37 44.69 10.80
C GLU A 26 -18.19 43.30 11.43
N VAL A 27 -18.79 43.06 12.59
CA VAL A 27 -18.76 41.76 13.27
C VAL A 27 -19.44 40.67 12.44
N GLU A 28 -20.60 40.95 11.86
CA GLU A 28 -21.29 40.00 10.96
C GLU A 28 -20.42 39.67 9.74
N ALA A 29 -19.81 40.68 9.11
CA ALA A 29 -18.91 40.47 7.97
C ALA A 29 -17.67 39.65 8.33
N LEU A 30 -17.11 39.85 9.53
CA LEU A 30 -16.02 39.02 10.06
C LEU A 30 -16.51 37.59 10.34
N SER A 31 -17.70 37.42 10.91
CA SER A 31 -18.30 36.12 11.18
C SER A 31 -18.44 35.31 9.89
N THR A 32 -18.98 35.89 8.82
CA THR A 32 -19.08 35.23 7.51
C THR A 32 -17.71 34.84 6.94
N LYS A 33 -16.69 35.70 7.12
CA LYS A 33 -15.31 35.36 6.69
C LYS A 33 -14.74 34.20 7.49
N VAL A 34 -14.99 34.17 8.81
CA VAL A 34 -14.55 33.10 9.70
C VAL A 34 -15.24 31.78 9.33
N GLU A 35 -16.55 31.78 9.07
CA GLU A 35 -17.28 30.60 8.60
C GLU A 35 -16.71 30.09 7.27
N ALA A 36 -16.50 30.97 6.31
CA ALA A 36 -15.92 30.60 5.02
C ALA A 36 -14.48 30.04 5.15
N LEU A 37 -13.70 30.55 6.11
CA LEU A 37 -12.38 29.99 6.43
C LEU A 37 -12.51 28.62 7.10
N SER A 38 -13.47 28.43 8.01
CA SER A 38 -13.73 27.15 8.68
C SER A 38 -14.04 26.04 7.66
N THR A 39 -14.95 26.32 6.71
CA THR A 39 -15.27 25.35 5.63
C THR A 39 -14.04 25.02 4.77
N LYS A 40 -13.18 26.00 4.48
CA LYS A 40 -11.93 25.75 3.73
C LYS A 40 -10.96 24.88 4.52
N VAL A 41 -10.85 25.10 5.83
CA VAL A 41 -10.00 24.30 6.72
C VAL A 41 -10.50 22.87 6.79
N GLU A 42 -11.81 22.65 6.94
CA GLU A 42 -12.41 21.31 6.91
C GLU A 42 -12.11 20.58 5.59
N ALA A 43 -12.30 21.25 4.46
CA ALA A 43 -11.99 20.68 3.15
C ALA A 43 -10.50 20.36 2.95
N LEU A 44 -9.61 21.16 3.56
CA LEU A 44 -8.16 20.86 3.56
C LEU A 44 -7.84 19.66 4.45
N SER A 45 -8.51 19.52 5.60
CA SER A 45 -8.35 18.35 6.48
C SER A 45 -8.71 17.07 5.75
N THR A 46 -9.86 17.03 5.04
CA THR A 46 -10.27 15.84 4.28
C THR A 46 -9.25 15.48 3.19
N LYS A 47 -8.71 16.48 2.50
CA LYS A 47 -7.65 16.26 1.49
C LYS A 47 -6.37 15.72 2.12
N PHE A 48 -6.04 16.15 3.34
CA PHE A 48 -4.87 15.66 4.05
C PHE A 48 -5.04 14.19 4.43
N ASP A 49 -6.22 13.78 4.91
CA ASP A 49 -6.53 12.38 5.23
C ASP A 49 -6.44 11.47 3.99
N ASP A 50 -6.97 11.95 2.86
CA ASP A 50 -6.86 11.27 1.56
C ASP A 50 -5.40 11.10 1.11
N LEU A 51 -4.57 12.14 1.31
CA LEU A 51 -3.15 12.09 0.99
C LEU A 51 -2.40 11.13 1.90
N SER A 52 -2.69 11.13 3.20
CA SER A 52 -2.11 10.20 4.17
C SER A 52 -2.39 8.76 3.77
N THR A 53 -3.65 8.45 3.43
CA THR A 53 -4.05 7.10 3.00
C THR A 53 -3.33 6.67 1.71
N LYS A 54 -3.11 7.59 0.77
CA LYS A 54 -2.34 7.33 -0.46
C LYS A 54 -0.86 7.12 -0.18
N LEU A 55 -0.30 7.86 0.78
CA LEU A 55 1.09 7.72 1.20
C LEU A 55 1.32 6.34 1.83
N ASP A 56 0.45 5.87 2.72
CA ASP A 56 0.56 4.56 3.36
C ASP A 56 0.56 3.42 2.32
N LYS A 57 -0.37 3.46 1.37
CA LYS A 57 -0.41 2.51 0.24
C LYS A 57 0.86 2.54 -0.62
N THR A 58 1.49 3.72 -0.72
CA THR A 58 2.73 3.90 -1.49
C THR A 58 3.93 3.34 -0.73
N MET A 59 4.01 3.54 0.59
CA MET A 59 5.04 2.94 1.44
C MET A 59 5.01 1.41 1.36
N VAL A 60 3.83 0.80 1.44
CA VAL A 60 3.69 -0.67 1.26
C VAL A 60 4.26 -1.13 -0.09
N LYS A 61 3.94 -0.43 -1.18
CA LYS A 61 4.50 -0.77 -2.51
C LYS A 61 6.01 -0.61 -2.57
N VAL A 62 6.56 0.40 -1.90
CA VAL A 62 8.00 0.62 -1.81
C VAL A 62 8.67 -0.53 -1.06
N ASP A 63 8.13 -0.95 0.08
CA ASP A 63 8.67 -2.09 0.86
C ASP A 63 8.69 -3.38 0.03
N ILE A 64 7.60 -3.66 -0.69
CA ILE A 64 7.52 -4.78 -1.63
C ILE A 64 8.61 -4.69 -2.70
N LEU A 65 8.79 -3.52 -3.32
CA LEU A 65 9.81 -3.30 -4.34
C LEU A 65 11.22 -3.46 -3.81
N VAL A 66 11.50 -2.98 -2.59
CA VAL A 66 12.81 -3.13 -1.94
C VAL A 66 13.14 -4.60 -1.72
N SER A 67 12.21 -5.39 -1.16
CA SER A 67 12.43 -6.83 -1.00
C SER A 67 12.63 -7.56 -2.33
N LYS A 68 11.82 -7.24 -3.35
CA LYS A 68 11.98 -7.81 -4.70
C LYS A 68 13.31 -7.42 -5.33
N GLN A 69 13.78 -6.18 -5.13
CA GLN A 69 15.05 -5.70 -5.67
C GLN A 69 16.25 -6.36 -5.00
N GLN A 70 16.15 -6.73 -3.72
CA GLN A 70 17.18 -7.56 -3.08
C GLN A 70 17.22 -8.96 -3.70
N ASN A 71 16.05 -9.57 -3.92
CA ASN A 71 15.97 -10.88 -4.56
C ASN A 71 16.42 -10.87 -6.03
N SER A 72 16.26 -9.77 -6.75
CA SER A 72 16.72 -9.65 -8.14
C SER A 72 18.25 -9.61 -8.29
N ALA A 73 18.97 -9.36 -7.18
CA ALA A 73 20.42 -9.43 -7.11
C ALA A 73 20.95 -10.75 -6.50
N ALA A 74 20.06 -11.60 -5.97
CA ALA A 74 20.44 -12.86 -5.33
C ALA A 74 21.02 -13.87 -6.33
N THR A 75 22.07 -14.57 -5.94
CA THR A 75 22.55 -15.76 -6.64
C THR A 75 21.70 -16.98 -6.27
N ARG A 76 21.92 -18.11 -6.94
CA ARG A 76 21.04 -19.29 -6.82
C ARG A 76 20.91 -19.87 -5.40
N SER A 77 21.96 -19.73 -4.59
CA SER A 77 22.05 -20.27 -3.22
C SER A 77 21.89 -19.20 -2.15
N ASP A 78 21.80 -17.93 -2.54
CA ASP A 78 21.59 -16.85 -1.59
C ASP A 78 20.20 -16.95 -0.96
N ARG A 79 20.12 -16.51 0.29
CA ARG A 79 18.87 -16.48 1.02
C ARG A 79 17.96 -15.41 0.44
N LEU A 80 16.76 -15.80 0.00
CA LEU A 80 15.75 -14.88 -0.46
C LEU A 80 15.19 -14.05 0.70
N GLN A 81 15.08 -12.74 0.47
CA GLN A 81 14.35 -11.82 1.32
C GLN A 81 12.85 -12.12 1.22
N VAL A 82 12.17 -12.15 2.36
CA VAL A 82 10.71 -12.26 2.39
C VAL A 82 10.09 -11.00 1.80
N VAL A 83 9.23 -11.18 0.81
CA VAL A 83 8.48 -10.09 0.17
C VAL A 83 7.16 -9.91 0.92
N PRO A 84 6.77 -8.69 1.34
CA PRO A 84 5.44 -8.45 1.87
C PRO A 84 4.35 -8.77 0.83
N ARG A 85 3.17 -9.14 1.30
CA ARG A 85 1.98 -9.35 0.48
C ARG A 85 1.46 -8.00 -0.05
N PRO A 86 0.59 -7.98 -1.09
CA PRO A 86 0.05 -6.73 -1.64
C PRO A 86 -0.69 -5.84 -0.61
N ASP A 87 -1.21 -6.43 0.46
CA ASP A 87 -1.86 -5.74 1.58
C ASP A 87 -0.87 -5.18 2.63
N GLY A 88 0.44 -5.41 2.45
CA GLY A 88 1.51 -5.00 3.36
C GLY A 88 1.78 -5.99 4.50
N SER A 89 0.97 -7.03 4.66
CA SER A 89 1.21 -8.07 5.66
C SER A 89 2.33 -9.02 5.23
N MET A 90 2.98 -9.67 6.20
CA MET A 90 3.94 -10.73 5.91
C MET A 90 3.22 -12.04 5.58
N PRO A 91 3.77 -12.88 4.68
CA PRO A 91 3.23 -14.21 4.44
C PRO A 91 3.28 -15.07 5.71
N THR A 92 2.23 -15.86 5.93
CA THR A 92 2.08 -16.71 7.13
C THR A 92 2.42 -18.18 6.89
N VAL A 93 2.61 -18.55 5.63
CA VAL A 93 2.99 -19.91 5.21
C VAL A 93 4.49 -19.98 4.95
N ASP A 94 5.00 -21.20 4.78
CA ASP A 94 6.40 -21.45 4.45
C ASP A 94 6.85 -20.62 3.23
N TYR A 95 8.11 -20.19 3.27
CA TYR A 95 8.74 -19.37 2.25
C TYR A 95 9.99 -20.07 1.70
N PRO A 96 10.24 -20.03 0.38
CA PRO A 96 11.43 -20.66 -0.19
C PRO A 96 12.68 -19.92 0.26
N GLU A 97 13.70 -20.65 0.69
CA GLU A 97 14.93 -20.03 1.20
C GLU A 97 15.84 -19.55 0.08
N SER A 98 15.83 -20.21 -1.09
CA SER A 98 16.72 -19.88 -2.21
C SER A 98 16.07 -20.16 -3.57
N ILE A 99 16.68 -19.64 -4.63
CA ILE A 99 16.24 -19.91 -6.01
C ILE A 99 16.37 -21.41 -6.33
N GLN A 100 17.37 -22.10 -5.78
CA GLN A 100 17.55 -23.55 -5.98
C GLN A 100 16.32 -24.36 -5.51
N GLN A 101 15.73 -24.02 -4.36
CA GLN A 101 14.52 -24.70 -3.87
C GLN A 101 13.32 -24.54 -4.82
N LEU A 102 13.28 -23.44 -5.58
CA LEU A 102 12.24 -23.19 -6.59
C LEU A 102 12.49 -23.92 -7.91
N LEU A 103 13.74 -24.22 -8.25
CA LEU A 103 14.10 -24.88 -9.51
C LEU A 103 14.11 -26.41 -9.42
N VAL A 104 14.71 -26.96 -8.37
CA VAL A 104 14.85 -28.42 -8.15
C VAL A 104 13.51 -29.00 -7.70
N ALA A 105 13.06 -30.16 -8.21
CA ALA A 105 11.76 -30.70 -7.82
C ALA A 105 11.70 -30.99 -6.31
N GLY A 106 10.50 -30.93 -5.74
CA GLY A 106 10.33 -31.30 -4.34
C GLY A 106 10.74 -32.74 -4.12
N ASN A 107 11.44 -33.02 -3.01
CA ASN A 107 12.04 -34.30 -2.67
C ASN A 107 13.27 -34.74 -3.47
N GLU A 108 13.74 -33.95 -4.44
CA GLU A 108 15.04 -34.19 -5.08
C GLU A 108 16.19 -33.61 -4.24
N SER A 109 17.40 -34.11 -4.46
CA SER A 109 18.59 -33.59 -3.80
C SER A 109 19.00 -32.24 -4.40
N LEU A 110 19.22 -31.26 -3.54
CA LEU A 110 19.87 -30.01 -3.88
C LEU A 110 21.38 -30.25 -4.12
N PRO A 111 22.09 -29.31 -4.78
CA PRO A 111 23.54 -29.46 -5.04
C PRO A 111 24.42 -29.58 -3.80
N ASP A 112 23.93 -29.19 -2.63
CA ASP A 112 24.59 -29.35 -1.33
C ASP A 112 24.35 -30.75 -0.70
N GLY A 113 23.59 -31.63 -1.38
CA GLY A 113 23.22 -32.95 -0.92
C GLY A 113 22.01 -32.99 0.02
N GLN A 114 21.46 -31.83 0.42
CA GLN A 114 20.24 -31.78 1.22
C GLN A 114 19.02 -32.10 0.35
N ARG A 115 17.99 -32.70 0.96
CA ARG A 115 16.74 -32.97 0.25
C ARG A 115 15.91 -31.70 0.16
N ASN A 116 15.46 -31.34 -1.03
CA ASN A 116 14.59 -30.19 -1.25
C ASN A 116 13.23 -30.41 -0.57
N THR A 117 12.93 -29.57 0.42
CA THR A 117 11.65 -29.59 1.15
C THR A 117 10.58 -28.72 0.50
N TRP A 118 10.95 -27.90 -0.50
CA TRP A 118 10.02 -27.06 -1.23
C TRP A 118 9.28 -27.85 -2.31
N ASN A 119 7.96 -27.88 -2.22
CA ASN A 119 7.12 -28.74 -3.07
C ASN A 119 5.93 -27.99 -3.69
N LYS A 120 5.12 -28.70 -4.47
CA LYS A 120 3.92 -28.18 -5.13
C LYS A 120 2.94 -27.54 -4.14
N SER A 121 2.63 -28.24 -3.04
CA SER A 121 1.65 -27.78 -2.04
C SER A 121 2.07 -26.48 -1.36
N LYS A 122 3.36 -26.36 -0.98
CA LYS A 122 3.91 -25.12 -0.42
C LYS A 122 3.86 -23.97 -1.44
N SER A 123 4.22 -24.25 -2.69
CA SER A 123 4.14 -23.27 -3.79
C SER A 123 2.72 -22.76 -4.00
N LYS A 124 1.73 -23.67 -4.07
CA LYS A 124 0.32 -23.32 -4.22
C LYS A 124 -0.23 -22.56 -3.02
N SER A 125 0.18 -22.93 -1.81
CA SER A 125 -0.23 -22.24 -0.58
C SER A 125 0.32 -20.82 -0.51
N LEU A 126 1.61 -20.64 -0.83
CA LEU A 126 2.22 -19.32 -0.91
C LEU A 126 1.57 -18.49 -2.03
N LEU A 127 1.30 -19.10 -3.18
CA LEU A 127 0.77 -18.38 -4.34
C LEU A 127 -0.60 -17.77 -4.05
N ARG A 128 -1.48 -18.50 -3.34
CA ARG A 128 -2.76 -17.99 -2.84
C ARG A 128 -2.67 -16.76 -1.93
N GLN A 129 -1.52 -16.53 -1.29
CA GLN A 129 -1.32 -15.34 -0.45
C GLN A 129 -0.93 -14.10 -1.25
N TYR A 130 -0.40 -14.28 -2.47
CA TYR A 130 0.05 -13.20 -3.36
C TYR A 130 -0.88 -12.94 -4.53
N GLU A 131 -1.69 -13.93 -4.91
CA GLU A 131 -2.78 -13.75 -5.87
C GLU A 131 -3.98 -13.10 -5.17
N ASP A 132 -4.49 -12.03 -5.76
CA ASP A 132 -5.82 -11.53 -5.42
C ASP A 132 -6.86 -12.60 -5.82
N ALA A 133 -7.94 -12.72 -5.03
CA ALA A 133 -8.98 -13.74 -5.19
C ALA A 133 -9.66 -13.78 -6.58
N SER A 134 -9.33 -12.86 -7.51
CA SER A 134 -9.81 -12.82 -8.89
C SER A 134 -8.98 -13.64 -9.89
N GLU A 135 -7.74 -14.04 -9.56
CA GLU A 135 -6.89 -14.88 -10.42
C GLU A 135 -6.95 -16.37 -10.08
N SER A 136 -7.94 -16.79 -9.27
CA SER A 136 -8.22 -18.21 -9.05
C SER A 136 -8.83 -18.83 -10.31
N GLU A 137 -8.02 -19.00 -11.35
CA GLU A 137 -8.36 -19.89 -12.46
C GLU A 137 -8.66 -21.27 -11.87
N SER A 138 -9.83 -21.77 -12.23
CA SER A 138 -10.41 -23.04 -11.88
C SER A 138 -9.48 -24.21 -12.23
N GLU A 139 -8.60 -24.59 -11.30
CA GLU A 139 -7.86 -25.85 -11.40
C GLU A 139 -8.79 -27.00 -11.00
N SER A 140 -9.34 -27.71 -11.99
CA SER A 140 -10.05 -28.98 -11.79
C SER A 140 -9.11 -30.05 -11.26
N GLU A 141 -9.59 -30.84 -10.30
CA GLU A 141 -8.85 -31.87 -9.54
C GLU A 141 -8.48 -33.16 -10.33
N THR A 142 -8.69 -33.20 -11.64
CA THR A 142 -8.45 -34.39 -12.46
C THR A 142 -7.33 -34.13 -13.44
N ASP A 143 -6.14 -34.71 -13.20
CA ASP A 143 -5.26 -35.35 -14.19
C ASP A 143 -3.81 -35.50 -13.65
N ASP A 144 -3.51 -36.69 -13.13
CA ASP A 144 -2.24 -37.04 -12.45
C ASP A 144 -0.99 -37.04 -13.36
N ILE A 145 -1.16 -36.94 -14.69
CA ILE A 145 -0.05 -36.95 -15.66
C ILE A 145 0.52 -35.53 -15.90
N GLU A 146 -0.23 -34.49 -15.57
CA GLU A 146 0.13 -33.08 -15.79
C GLU A 146 0.80 -32.41 -14.58
N ASP A 147 1.02 -33.18 -13.50
CA ASP A 147 1.21 -32.65 -12.16
C ASP A 147 2.60 -32.05 -11.90
N SER A 148 3.63 -32.58 -12.57
CA SER A 148 5.00 -32.07 -12.49
C SER A 148 5.15 -30.73 -13.23
N SER A 149 4.54 -30.60 -14.41
CA SER A 149 4.54 -29.37 -15.20
C SER A 149 3.81 -28.23 -14.45
N LYS A 150 2.66 -28.54 -13.84
CA LYS A 150 1.92 -27.60 -12.98
C LYS A 150 2.74 -27.20 -11.74
N SER A 151 3.41 -28.16 -11.10
CA SER A 151 4.29 -27.87 -9.96
C SER A 151 5.44 -26.93 -10.31
N ARG A 152 6.13 -27.16 -11.45
CA ARG A 152 7.19 -26.25 -11.92
C ARG A 152 6.61 -24.88 -12.28
N ALA A 153 5.46 -24.83 -12.92
CA ALA A 153 4.80 -23.57 -13.25
C ALA A 153 4.48 -22.72 -12.01
N HIS A 154 3.91 -23.31 -10.95
CA HIS A 154 3.64 -22.60 -9.69
C HIS A 154 4.93 -22.08 -9.03
N ARG A 155 5.99 -22.90 -9.00
CA ARG A 155 7.30 -22.49 -8.44
C ARG A 155 7.92 -21.33 -9.21
N LEU A 156 7.85 -21.35 -10.54
CA LEU A 156 8.32 -20.26 -11.38
C LEU A 156 7.44 -18.99 -11.26
N LYS A 157 6.12 -19.14 -11.09
CA LYS A 157 5.21 -18.00 -10.83
C LYS A 157 5.58 -17.33 -9.50
N ILE A 158 5.77 -18.13 -8.45
CA ILE A 158 6.29 -17.65 -7.16
C ILE A 158 7.62 -16.94 -7.34
N ALA A 159 8.62 -17.55 -7.99
CA ALA A 159 9.93 -16.94 -8.17
C ALA A 159 9.84 -15.50 -8.71
N ARG A 160 9.00 -15.27 -9.73
CA ARG A 160 8.76 -13.93 -10.30
C ARG A 160 8.05 -13.00 -9.33
N LEU A 161 7.04 -13.49 -8.60
CA LEU A 161 6.37 -12.71 -7.56
C LEU A 161 7.35 -12.27 -6.46
N LEU A 162 8.35 -13.09 -6.15
CA LEU A 162 9.38 -12.78 -5.17
C LEU A 162 10.50 -11.88 -5.72
N GLY A 163 10.45 -11.46 -6.99
CA GLY A 163 11.45 -10.59 -7.60
C GLY A 163 12.63 -11.32 -8.27
N VAL A 164 12.57 -12.65 -8.37
CA VAL A 164 13.58 -13.42 -9.12
C VAL A 164 13.34 -13.26 -10.62
N THR A 165 14.38 -12.82 -11.32
CA THR A 165 14.33 -12.54 -12.77
C THR A 165 14.46 -13.82 -13.59
N ASN A 166 13.97 -13.79 -14.83
CA ASN A 166 14.15 -14.90 -15.78
C ASN A 166 15.64 -15.18 -16.06
N ALA A 167 16.49 -14.15 -16.05
CA ALA A 167 17.94 -14.31 -16.24
C ALA A 167 18.57 -15.12 -15.10
N GLN A 168 18.22 -14.80 -13.84
CA GLN A 168 18.66 -15.58 -12.68
C GLN A 168 18.16 -17.02 -12.74
N LEU A 169 16.90 -17.24 -13.12
CA LEU A 169 16.33 -18.59 -13.26
C LEU A 169 17.08 -19.40 -14.33
N ASN A 170 17.35 -18.81 -15.48
CA ASN A 170 18.09 -19.45 -16.56
C ASN A 170 19.53 -19.77 -16.14
N PHE A 171 20.24 -18.82 -15.53
CA PHE A 171 21.61 -19.00 -15.07
C PHE A 171 21.72 -20.06 -13.97
N ALA A 172 20.79 -20.03 -13.01
CA ALA A 172 20.72 -21.03 -11.96
C ALA A 172 20.40 -22.42 -12.53
N GLN A 173 19.56 -22.52 -13.57
CA GLN A 173 19.26 -23.79 -14.24
C GLN A 173 20.46 -24.34 -15.04
N MET A 174 21.27 -23.50 -15.67
CA MET A 174 22.47 -23.94 -16.39
C MET A 174 23.57 -24.51 -15.49
N THR A 175 23.51 -24.19 -14.20
CA THR A 175 24.53 -24.57 -13.22
C THR A 175 24.07 -25.70 -12.30
N LEU A 176 22.81 -26.13 -12.42
CA LEU A 176 22.22 -27.27 -11.70
C LEU A 176 22.74 -28.61 -12.20
#